data_AF-A0A1B0DJL0-F1
#
_entry.id   AF-A0A1B0DJL0-F1
#
_cell.length_a   1.000
_cell.length_b   1.000
_cell.length_c   1.000
_cell.angle_alpha   90.00
_cell.angle_beta   90.00
_cell.angle_gamma   90.00
#
_symmetry.space_group_name_H-M   'P 1'
#
loop_
_entity.id
_entity.type
_entity.pdbx_description
1 polymer ?
#
loop_
_entity_poly.entity_id
_entity_poly.type
_entity_poly.pdbx_seq_one_letter_code
_entity_poly.pdbx_strand_id
1 'polypeptide(L)'
;MANYMGRVSKLSFVVPNITKNGWRTLSTTPASWQKKTVADKTGKNIVLVDGVRTPFLTSGSDYSRLMPHELARHSLVSLLRKTGVDKEIIDYIVYGTVIQEVKTSNIGREAALSAGFSTKTPAHTVTMACISSNQAMTTGIGLIATGTYDVVVAGGVEFMSDVPIRHSRKMR
;
A
#
# COMPACT_ATOMS: atom_id res chain seq x y z
N MET A 1 -48.78 -12.49 24.56
CA MET A 1 -49.09 -13.94 24.51
C MET A 1 -48.43 -14.55 23.27
N ALA A 2 -48.44 -15.89 23.20
CA ALA A 2 -48.18 -16.79 22.06
C ALA A 2 -48.51 -16.26 20.63
N ASN A 3 -48.00 -16.80 19.51
CA ASN A 3 -46.92 -17.78 19.21
C ASN A 3 -46.64 -17.82 17.67
N TYR A 4 -45.82 -18.79 17.22
CA TYR A 4 -45.57 -19.24 15.83
C TYR A 4 -44.66 -18.34 14.97
N MET A 5 -43.49 -18.76 14.48
CA MET A 5 -43.01 -20.02 13.85
C MET A 5 -43.37 -20.17 12.36
N GLY A 6 -42.63 -19.49 11.49
CA GLY A 6 -42.57 -19.77 10.05
C GLY A 6 -41.65 -20.96 9.73
N ARG A 7 -41.92 -21.66 8.62
CA ARG A 7 -41.27 -22.92 8.23
C ARG A 7 -41.00 -23.01 6.72
N VAL A 8 -40.04 -23.84 6.26
CA VAL A 8 -39.10 -24.66 7.03
C VAL A 8 -37.79 -23.88 7.29
N SER A 9 -36.63 -23.99 6.62
CA SER A 9 -36.06 -25.02 5.74
C SER A 9 -34.55 -25.17 6.03
N LYS A 10 -33.97 -26.32 5.65
CA LYS A 10 -32.52 -26.58 5.67
C LYS A 10 -32.21 -27.52 4.50
N LEU A 11 -31.21 -27.20 3.67
CA LEU A 11 -30.58 -28.23 2.84
C LEU A 11 -29.68 -29.08 3.75
N SER A 12 -30.10 -30.31 4.02
CA SER A 12 -29.30 -31.30 4.74
C SER A 12 -28.27 -31.92 3.79
N PHE A 13 -27.05 -31.42 3.81
CA PHE A 13 -25.93 -32.03 3.09
C PHE A 13 -25.60 -33.39 3.73
N VAL A 14 -25.77 -34.48 2.99
CA VAL A 14 -25.58 -35.85 3.50
C VAL A 14 -24.08 -36.17 3.54
N VAL A 15 -23.56 -36.41 4.74
CA VAL A 15 -22.18 -36.88 4.94
C VAL A 15 -22.18 -38.42 4.97
N PRO A 16 -21.40 -39.11 4.11
CA PRO A 16 -21.32 -40.57 4.13
C PRO A 16 -20.71 -41.14 5.42
N ASN A 17 -21.15 -42.33 5.82
CA ASN A 17 -20.57 -43.06 6.96
C ASN A 17 -19.11 -43.47 6.67
N ILE A 18 -18.16 -42.95 7.46
CA ILE A 18 -16.82 -43.52 7.60
C ILE A 18 -16.74 -44.23 8.96
N THR A 19 -16.31 -45.49 8.94
CA THR A 19 -16.44 -46.41 10.07
C THR A 19 -15.22 -46.45 10.98
N LYS A 20 -15.46 -46.16 12.28
CA LYS A 20 -14.75 -46.67 13.47
C LYS A 20 -13.24 -46.38 13.63
N ASN A 21 -12.84 -46.28 14.90
CA ASN A 21 -11.47 -46.29 15.43
C ASN A 21 -10.58 -45.07 15.07
N GLY A 22 -10.75 -43.98 15.83
CA GLY A 22 -9.78 -42.90 15.92
C GLY A 22 -10.20 -41.86 16.96
N TRP A 23 -9.46 -41.73 18.07
CA TRP A 23 -9.73 -40.70 19.08
C TRP A 23 -9.39 -39.31 18.54
N ARG A 24 -10.39 -38.57 18.07
CA ARG A 24 -10.36 -37.12 17.94
C ARG A 24 -11.68 -36.55 18.43
N THR A 25 -11.67 -35.97 19.63
CA THR A 25 -12.73 -35.10 20.15
C THR A 25 -12.74 -33.79 19.36
N LEU A 26 -13.23 -33.85 18.12
CA LEU A 26 -13.55 -32.66 17.33
C LEU A 26 -14.62 -31.87 18.09
N SER A 27 -14.19 -30.76 18.70
CA SER A 27 -15.09 -29.83 19.37
C SER A 27 -16.13 -29.34 18.38
N THR A 28 -17.37 -29.77 18.56
CA THR A 28 -18.51 -29.38 17.70
C THR A 28 -19.04 -27.98 18.04
N THR A 29 -18.43 -27.30 19.02
CA THR A 29 -18.62 -25.87 19.27
C THR A 29 -18.29 -25.09 18.00
N PRO A 30 -19.27 -24.44 17.34
CA PRO A 30 -18.95 -23.58 16.21
C PRO A 30 -18.05 -22.45 16.73
N ALA A 31 -16.89 -22.28 16.11
CA ALA A 31 -15.94 -21.24 16.50
C ALA A 31 -16.56 -19.86 16.22
N SER A 32 -17.27 -19.32 17.21
CA SER A 32 -17.93 -18.03 17.16
C SER A 32 -16.88 -16.93 17.12
N TRP A 33 -16.47 -16.57 15.92
CA TRP A 33 -15.56 -15.46 15.67
C TRP A 33 -16.25 -14.14 16.04
N GLN A 34 -16.20 -13.80 17.33
CA GLN A 34 -16.60 -12.50 17.83
C GLN A 34 -15.67 -11.46 17.23
N LYS A 35 -16.25 -10.47 16.53
CA LYS A 35 -15.55 -9.25 16.15
C LYS A 35 -15.08 -8.56 17.44
N LYS A 36 -13.80 -8.72 17.76
CA LYS A 36 -13.14 -7.94 18.82
C LYS A 36 -12.95 -6.51 18.33
N THR A 37 -13.99 -5.68 18.47
CA THR A 37 -13.87 -4.23 18.35
C THR A 37 -12.92 -3.74 19.42
N VAL A 38 -11.75 -3.26 19.00
CA VAL A 38 -10.89 -2.44 19.86
C VAL A 38 -11.64 -1.12 20.10
N ALA A 39 -11.70 -0.66 21.35
CA ALA A 39 -12.21 0.68 21.63
C ALA A 39 -11.32 1.71 20.94
N ASP A 40 -11.92 2.67 20.24
CA ASP A 40 -11.16 3.76 19.63
C ASP A 40 -10.42 4.54 20.71
N LYS A 41 -9.11 4.70 20.52
CA LYS A 41 -8.16 5.14 21.55
C LYS A 41 -7.10 6.12 21.07
N THR A 42 -7.22 6.70 19.87
CA THR A 42 -6.43 7.89 19.48
C THR A 42 -7.03 8.65 18.28
N GLY A 43 -7.46 9.89 18.50
CA GLY A 43 -7.54 10.95 17.49
C GLY A 43 -8.58 10.78 16.36
N LYS A 44 -8.29 11.38 15.19
CA LYS A 44 -8.99 11.09 13.94
C LYS A 44 -8.54 9.70 13.46
N ASN A 45 -9.47 8.84 13.03
CA ASN A 45 -9.11 7.58 12.35
C ASN A 45 -8.46 7.85 10.99
N ILE A 46 -7.28 7.28 10.77
CA ILE A 46 -6.53 7.35 9.51
C ILE A 46 -6.72 6.04 8.76
N VAL A 47 -7.13 6.10 7.49
CA VAL A 47 -7.52 4.91 6.71
C VAL A 47 -6.76 4.82 5.40
N LEU A 48 -6.41 3.59 5.00
CA LEU A 48 -5.94 3.31 3.63
C LEU A 48 -7.16 3.15 2.72
N VAL A 49 -7.34 4.07 1.78
CA VAL A 49 -8.44 4.00 0.80
C VAL A 49 -8.21 2.86 -0.19
N ASP A 50 -7.05 2.85 -0.85
CA ASP A 50 -6.65 1.79 -1.78
C ASP A 50 -5.13 1.84 -2.04
N GLY A 51 -4.57 0.77 -2.63
CA GLY A 51 -3.18 0.67 -3.02
C GLY A 51 -2.96 0.10 -4.43
N VAL A 52 -1.84 0.48 -5.04
CA VAL A 52 -1.32 -0.07 -6.31
C VAL A 52 0.19 -0.26 -6.24
N ARG A 53 0.70 -1.09 -7.14
CA ARG A 53 2.14 -1.19 -7.45
C ARG A 53 2.30 -1.56 -8.92
N THR A 54 3.48 -1.32 -9.48
CA THR A 54 3.90 -1.94 -10.73
C THR A 54 4.15 -3.46 -10.54
N PRO A 55 4.16 -4.25 -11.63
CA PRO A 55 4.82 -5.55 -11.64
C PRO A 55 6.27 -5.42 -11.13
N PHE A 56 6.72 -6.38 -10.32
CA PHE A 56 8.13 -6.46 -9.94
C PHE A 56 8.84 -7.33 -10.97
N LEU A 57 9.79 -6.75 -11.70
CA LEU A 57 10.56 -7.39 -12.76
C LEU A 57 12.04 -7.49 -12.35
N THR A 58 12.77 -8.43 -12.93
CA THR A 58 14.22 -8.57 -12.72
C THR A 58 14.96 -7.35 -13.23
N SER A 59 15.94 -6.85 -12.48
CA SER A 59 16.84 -5.76 -12.90
C SER A 59 17.44 -6.04 -14.29
N GLY A 60 17.49 -5.04 -15.16
CA GLY A 60 17.98 -5.20 -16.54
C GLY A 60 17.01 -5.83 -17.54
N SER A 61 15.78 -6.19 -17.14
CA SER A 61 14.72 -6.66 -18.06
C SER A 61 13.91 -5.49 -18.67
N ASP A 62 12.59 -5.59 -18.78
CA ASP A 62 11.76 -4.68 -19.60
C ASP A 62 11.80 -3.21 -19.13
N TYR A 63 12.05 -2.97 -17.84
CA TYR A 63 12.21 -1.61 -17.29
C TYR A 63 13.60 -0.99 -17.53
N SER A 64 14.56 -1.72 -18.11
CA SER A 64 15.96 -1.26 -18.32
C SER A 64 16.12 0.05 -19.09
N ARG A 65 15.09 0.46 -19.86
CA ARG A 65 15.08 1.69 -20.67
C ARG A 65 14.31 2.86 -20.05
N LEU A 66 13.75 2.69 -18.85
CA LEU A 66 13.01 3.73 -18.12
C LEU A 66 13.93 4.43 -17.11
N MET A 67 13.62 5.68 -16.78
CA MET A 67 14.17 6.34 -15.60
C MET A 67 13.35 6.01 -14.33
N PRO A 68 13.95 6.11 -13.12
CA PRO A 68 13.26 5.76 -11.88
C PRO A 68 11.97 6.56 -11.63
N HIS A 69 11.95 7.84 -12.00
CA HIS A 69 10.76 8.70 -11.85
C HIS A 69 9.61 8.30 -12.80
N GLU A 70 9.90 7.68 -13.94
CA GLU A 70 8.87 7.17 -14.87
C GLU A 70 8.17 5.94 -14.29
N LEU A 71 8.91 5.06 -13.62
CA LEU A 71 8.33 3.91 -12.93
C LEU A 71 7.40 4.36 -11.77
N ALA A 72 7.80 5.39 -11.03
CA ALA A 72 6.96 6.04 -10.01
C ALA A 72 5.75 6.79 -10.60
N ARG A 73 5.90 7.42 -11.77
CA ARG A 73 4.78 7.99 -12.54
C ARG A 73 3.79 6.90 -12.92
N HIS A 74 4.24 5.71 -13.34
CA HIS A 74 3.35 4.61 -13.70
C HIS A 74 2.52 4.08 -12.52
N SER A 75 3.09 3.98 -11.31
CA SER A 75 2.30 3.66 -10.11
C SER A 75 1.33 4.79 -9.76
N LEU A 76 1.76 6.05 -9.78
CA LEU A 76 0.93 7.22 -9.48
C LEU A 76 -0.27 7.38 -10.44
N VAL A 77 -0.06 7.28 -11.75
CA VAL A 77 -1.15 7.32 -12.75
C VAL A 77 -2.09 6.12 -12.60
N SER A 78 -1.54 4.94 -12.26
CA SER A 78 -2.36 3.75 -12.01
C SER A 78 -3.22 3.87 -10.75
N LEU A 79 -2.73 4.58 -9.72
CA LEU A 79 -3.49 4.85 -8.49
C LEU A 79 -4.71 5.72 -8.82
N LEU A 80 -4.49 6.90 -9.43
CA LEU A 80 -5.56 7.82 -9.83
C LEU A 80 -6.61 7.14 -10.73
N ARG A 81 -6.17 6.32 -11.71
CA ARG A 81 -7.08 5.58 -12.59
C ARG A 81 -7.89 4.49 -11.86
N LYS A 82 -7.35 3.91 -10.79
CA LYS A 82 -8.02 2.85 -10.01
C LYS A 82 -9.00 3.42 -8.97
N THR A 83 -8.64 4.53 -8.32
CA THR A 83 -9.46 5.15 -7.28
C THR A 83 -10.50 6.14 -7.82
N GLY A 84 -10.29 6.69 -9.02
CA GLY A 84 -11.15 7.75 -9.58
C GLY A 84 -11.04 9.08 -8.84
N VAL A 85 -10.03 9.25 -7.98
CA VAL A 85 -9.83 10.44 -7.15
C VAL A 85 -9.31 11.61 -7.99
N ASP A 86 -9.92 12.78 -7.81
CA ASP A 86 -9.43 14.03 -8.39
C ASP A 86 -8.07 14.40 -7.80
N LYS A 87 -7.17 14.90 -8.65
CA LYS A 87 -5.80 15.27 -8.26
C LYS A 87 -5.77 16.51 -7.37
N GLU A 88 -6.79 17.36 -7.46
CA GLU A 88 -6.86 18.61 -6.71
C GLU A 88 -7.17 18.42 -5.22
N ILE A 89 -7.65 17.25 -4.78
CA ILE A 89 -7.83 16.92 -3.35
C ILE A 89 -6.57 16.36 -2.69
N ILE A 90 -5.50 16.13 -3.45
CA ILE A 90 -4.27 15.52 -2.93
C ILE A 90 -3.37 16.62 -2.35
N ASP A 91 -3.35 16.72 -1.03
CA ASP A 91 -2.60 17.75 -0.31
C ASP A 91 -1.08 17.51 -0.36
N TYR A 92 -0.65 16.25 -0.24
CA TYR A 92 0.76 15.90 -0.07
C TYR A 92 1.14 14.58 -0.73
N ILE A 93 2.40 14.46 -1.17
CA ILE A 93 2.96 13.21 -1.72
C ILE A 93 4.30 12.87 -1.07
N VAL A 94 4.48 11.64 -0.60
CA VAL A 94 5.75 11.13 -0.05
C VAL A 94 6.16 9.87 -0.79
N TYR A 95 7.38 9.82 -1.33
CA TYR A 95 7.91 8.64 -2.03
C TYR A 95 9.23 8.15 -1.44
N GLY A 96 9.31 6.85 -1.15
CA GLY A 96 10.54 6.18 -0.75
C GLY A 96 11.42 5.80 -1.94
N THR A 97 12.74 5.97 -1.82
CA THR A 97 13.76 5.32 -2.69
C THR A 97 15.06 5.10 -1.92
N VAL A 98 15.96 4.24 -2.40
CA VAL A 98 17.32 4.06 -1.85
C VAL A 98 18.39 4.52 -2.85
N ILE A 99 18.28 4.10 -4.12
CA ILE A 99 19.22 4.51 -5.17
C ILE A 99 18.70 5.80 -5.82
N GLN A 100 19.22 6.95 -5.38
CA GLN A 100 18.83 8.24 -5.95
C GLN A 100 19.49 8.48 -7.31
N GLU A 101 18.66 8.70 -8.33
CA GLU A 101 19.09 9.26 -9.62
C GLU A 101 19.38 10.75 -9.49
N VAL A 102 20.56 11.17 -9.95
CA VAL A 102 21.09 12.55 -9.75
C VAL A 102 20.22 13.60 -10.43
N LYS A 103 19.67 13.30 -11.62
CA LYS A 103 18.74 14.20 -12.35
C LYS A 103 17.39 14.37 -11.64
N THR A 104 16.98 13.42 -10.79
CA THR A 104 15.68 13.42 -10.10
C THR A 104 15.84 13.22 -8.59
N SER A 105 16.68 14.06 -7.97
CA SER A 105 16.99 14.05 -6.53
C SER A 105 15.73 13.96 -5.65
N ASN A 106 14.68 14.74 -5.97
CA ASN A 106 13.36 14.59 -5.37
C ASN A 106 12.40 13.80 -6.28
N ILE A 107 12.64 12.50 -6.42
CA ILE A 107 11.89 11.59 -7.28
C ILE A 107 10.36 11.66 -7.05
N GLY A 108 9.92 11.89 -5.81
CA GLY A 108 8.51 12.06 -5.47
C GLY A 108 7.85 13.27 -6.14
N ARG A 109 8.59 14.39 -6.30
CA ARG A 109 8.11 15.59 -6.99
C ARG A 109 8.13 15.41 -8.51
N GLU A 110 9.21 14.87 -9.06
CA GLU A 110 9.31 14.66 -10.51
C GLU A 110 8.27 13.65 -11.02
N ALA A 111 8.04 12.57 -10.28
CA ALA A 111 7.01 11.58 -10.58
C ALA A 111 5.59 12.16 -10.45
N ALA A 112 5.34 13.01 -9.43
CA ALA A 112 4.04 13.68 -9.24
C ALA A 112 3.71 14.65 -10.38
N LEU A 113 4.67 15.51 -10.75
CA LEU A 113 4.51 16.42 -11.90
C LEU A 113 4.34 15.65 -13.20
N SER A 114 5.09 14.56 -13.39
CA SER A 114 5.01 13.73 -14.61
C SER A 114 3.73 12.88 -14.68
N ALA A 115 3.10 12.57 -13.54
CA ALA A 115 1.74 12.03 -13.46
C ALA A 115 0.64 13.13 -13.55
N GLY A 116 1.07 14.40 -13.64
CA GLY A 116 0.23 15.58 -13.79
C GLY A 116 -0.60 15.88 -12.55
N PHE A 117 -0.08 15.63 -11.33
CA PHE A 117 -0.66 16.17 -10.10
C PHE A 117 -0.51 17.71 -10.10
N SER A 118 -1.31 18.36 -9.26
CA SER A 118 -1.33 19.81 -9.16
C SER A 118 0.05 20.37 -8.79
N THR A 119 0.47 21.46 -9.43
CA THR A 119 1.75 22.12 -9.10
C THR A 119 1.79 22.61 -7.66
N LYS A 120 0.61 22.92 -7.08
CA LYS A 120 0.41 23.31 -5.68
C LYS A 120 0.79 22.21 -4.68
N THR A 121 0.65 20.94 -5.05
CA THR A 121 0.79 19.77 -4.15
C THR A 121 2.26 19.54 -3.81
N PRO A 122 2.75 19.88 -2.60
CA PRO A 122 4.11 19.57 -2.19
C PRO A 122 4.40 18.06 -2.23
N ALA A 123 5.65 17.73 -2.55
CA ALA A 123 6.12 16.36 -2.56
C ALA A 123 7.59 16.29 -2.09
N HIS A 124 7.92 15.29 -1.29
CA HIS A 124 9.30 14.99 -0.93
C HIS A 124 9.65 13.51 -1.04
N THR A 125 10.95 13.25 -1.05
CA THR A 125 11.53 11.91 -1.15
C THR A 125 12.16 11.52 0.18
N VAL A 126 11.96 10.27 0.61
CA VAL A 126 12.56 9.72 1.84
C VAL A 126 13.44 8.51 1.53
N THR A 127 14.51 8.35 2.31
CA THR A 127 15.45 7.22 2.19
C THR A 127 15.70 6.58 3.55
N MET A 128 15.32 5.32 3.70
CA MET A 128 15.53 4.48 4.87
C MET A 128 15.75 3.02 4.45
N ALA A 129 16.68 2.79 3.51
CA ALA A 129 17.02 1.47 2.97
C ALA A 129 15.76 0.68 2.53
N CYS A 130 15.71 -0.63 2.79
CA CYS A 130 14.59 -1.49 2.39
C CYS A 130 13.21 -1.07 2.94
N ILE A 131 13.17 -0.17 3.92
CA ILE A 131 11.93 0.36 4.52
C ILE A 131 11.62 1.81 4.10
N SER A 132 12.29 2.37 3.08
CA SER A 132 11.98 3.72 2.53
C SER A 132 10.48 3.92 2.26
N SER A 133 9.80 2.95 1.65
CA SER A 133 8.35 3.03 1.36
C SER A 133 7.49 2.99 2.63
N ASN A 134 7.95 2.28 3.69
CA ASN A 134 7.28 2.29 4.99
C ASN A 134 7.50 3.63 5.68
N GLN A 135 8.69 4.22 5.60
CA GLN A 135 8.94 5.57 6.10
C GLN A 135 8.08 6.61 5.37
N ALA A 136 7.84 6.45 4.06
CA ALA A 136 6.93 7.33 3.32
C ALA A 136 5.49 7.27 3.87
N MET A 137 4.99 6.06 4.17
CA MET A 137 3.70 5.87 4.84
C MET A 137 3.69 6.46 6.26
N THR A 138 4.71 6.20 7.08
CA THR A 138 4.83 6.76 8.44
C THR A 138 4.86 8.28 8.44
N THR A 139 5.61 8.91 7.53
CA THR A 139 5.63 10.38 7.39
C THR A 139 4.25 10.92 6.98
N GLY A 140 3.58 10.28 6.01
CA GLY A 140 2.23 10.68 5.59
C GLY A 140 1.18 10.53 6.70
N ILE A 141 1.20 9.41 7.42
CA ILE A 141 0.34 9.17 8.60
C ILE A 141 0.61 10.21 9.68
N GLY A 142 1.87 10.58 9.92
CA GLY A 142 2.24 11.66 10.85
C GLY A 142 1.62 13.00 10.48
N LEU A 143 1.68 13.40 9.20
CA LEU A 143 1.11 14.65 8.70
C LEU A 143 -0.43 14.71 8.83
N ILE A 144 -1.12 13.57 8.68
CA ILE A 144 -2.58 13.48 8.88
C ILE A 144 -2.89 13.48 10.39
N ALA A 145 -2.10 12.79 11.21
CA ALA A 145 -2.27 12.74 12.66
C ALA A 145 -2.07 14.11 13.34
N THR A 146 -1.18 14.95 12.81
CA THR A 146 -1.00 16.35 13.24
C THR A 146 -2.07 17.30 12.68
N GLY A 147 -2.96 16.84 11.80
CA GLY A 147 -3.95 17.68 11.12
C GLY A 147 -3.33 18.71 10.17
N THR A 148 -2.13 18.45 9.65
CA THR A 148 -1.44 19.34 8.71
C THR A 148 -2.01 19.22 7.30
N TYR A 149 -2.45 18.03 6.93
CA TYR A 149 -3.09 17.67 5.67
C TYR A 149 -4.15 16.58 5.93
N ASP A 150 -5.22 16.50 5.13
CA ASP A 150 -6.24 15.45 5.29
C ASP A 150 -6.04 14.31 4.27
N VAL A 151 -5.42 14.56 3.10
CA VAL A 151 -5.20 13.54 2.06
C VAL A 151 -3.74 13.47 1.59
N VAL A 152 -3.07 12.34 1.86
CA VAL A 152 -1.66 12.12 1.49
C VAL A 152 -1.50 10.86 0.64
N VAL A 153 -0.76 10.96 -0.47
CA VAL A 153 -0.29 9.78 -1.23
C VAL A 153 1.10 9.38 -0.75
N ALA A 154 1.19 8.22 -0.10
CA ALA A 154 2.46 7.59 0.25
C ALA A 154 2.79 6.45 -0.73
N GLY A 155 4.08 6.24 -1.02
CA GLY A 155 4.54 5.15 -1.87
C GLY A 155 6.05 5.02 -1.90
N GLY A 156 6.57 4.37 -2.94
CA GLY A 156 7.99 4.28 -3.19
C GLY A 156 8.30 3.64 -4.54
N VAL A 157 9.55 3.77 -4.95
CA VAL A 157 10.10 3.23 -6.19
C VAL A 157 11.56 2.85 -5.95
N GLU A 158 12.06 1.88 -6.69
CA GLU A 158 13.47 1.51 -6.68
C GLU A 158 13.87 1.06 -8.10
N PHE A 159 15.12 1.31 -8.49
CA PHE A 159 15.58 1.05 -9.85
C PHE A 159 17.01 0.53 -9.89
N MET A 160 17.15 -0.78 -10.07
CA MET A 160 18.43 -1.49 -10.02
C MET A 160 19.03 -1.78 -11.40
N SER A 161 18.51 -1.19 -12.48
CA SER A 161 19.04 -1.42 -13.85
C SER A 161 20.14 -0.43 -14.25
N ASP A 162 20.15 0.78 -13.67
CA ASP A 162 21.18 1.80 -13.85
C ASP A 162 21.64 2.29 -12.48
N VAL A 163 22.60 1.57 -11.90
CA VAL A 163 23.12 1.84 -10.54
C VAL A 163 24.46 2.57 -10.66
N PRO A 164 24.60 3.78 -10.06
CA PRO A 164 25.79 4.60 -10.24
C PRO A 164 27.06 3.93 -9.70
N ILE A 165 28.11 3.89 -10.55
CA ILE A 165 29.38 3.23 -10.25
C ILE A 165 30.11 3.94 -9.10
N ARG A 166 30.32 3.23 -7.99
CA ARG A 166 31.02 3.75 -6.80
C ARG A 166 32.50 3.42 -6.83
N HIS A 167 33.33 4.35 -7.32
CA HIS A 167 34.79 4.20 -7.32
C HIS A 167 35.43 4.30 -5.92
N SER A 168 36.69 3.87 -5.82
CA SER A 168 37.45 3.87 -4.56
C SER A 168 37.84 5.29 -4.12
N ARG A 169 38.07 5.49 -2.81
CA ARG A 169 38.44 6.80 -2.23
C ARG A 169 39.71 7.44 -2.81
N LYS A 170 40.57 6.68 -3.49
CA LYS A 170 41.80 7.19 -4.15
C LYS A 170 41.53 7.77 -5.54
N MET A 171 40.36 7.48 -6.12
CA MET A 171 39.97 7.84 -7.49
C MET A 171 38.77 8.82 -7.52
N ARG A 172 38.45 9.47 -6.40
CA ARG A 172 37.27 10.34 -6.21
C ARG A 172 37.57 11.48 -5.26
#